data_AF-A0A7Y4SUG1-F1
#
_entry.id   AF-A0A7Y4SUG1-F1
#
_cell.length_a   1.000
_cell.length_b   1.000
_cell.length_c   1.000
_cell.angle_alpha   90.00
_cell.angle_beta   90.00
_cell.angle_gamma   90.00
#
_symmetry.space_group_name_H-M   'P 1'
#
loop_
_entity.id
_entity.type
_entity.pdbx_description
1 polymer ?
#
loop_
_entity_poly.entity_id
_entity_poly.type
_entity_poly.pdbx_seq_one_letter_code
_entity_poly.pdbx_strand_id
1 'polypeptide(L)'
;DEANAAYVRALLLSPREVDLFRLRHPRLVALQRELAGRHGEAAGRELLLVYAWLAGVLTIPPENGWLDPHLSRLHLAAAARPSSPPEQRARRFTLLFYLDRSRAPGHCDEAEREEMQALDPELFARVVRRIQARETHGAAQTRVAGW
;
A
#
# COMPACT_ATOMS: atom_id res chain seq x y z
N ASP A 1 -1.46 14.26 10.62
CA ASP A 1 -2.37 13.73 9.57
C ASP A 1 -2.07 14.22 8.17
N GLU A 2 -1.94 15.53 7.95
CA GLU A 2 -1.70 16.07 6.60
C GLU A 2 -0.39 15.60 5.92
N ALA A 3 0.69 15.47 6.69
CA ALA A 3 1.97 14.94 6.19
C ALA A 3 1.84 13.47 5.73
N ASN A 4 1.10 12.63 6.46
CA ASN A 4 0.85 11.24 6.07
C ASN A 4 0.08 11.20 4.74
N ALA A 5 -0.98 11.99 4.62
CA ALA A 5 -1.76 12.08 3.39
C ALA A 5 -0.92 12.59 2.20
N ALA A 6 0.01 13.52 2.42
CA ALA A 6 0.94 13.98 1.39
C ALA A 6 1.91 12.87 0.94
N TYR A 7 2.46 12.08 1.87
CA TYR A 7 3.31 10.96 1.51
C TYR A 7 2.57 9.85 0.77
N VAL A 8 1.38 9.47 1.25
CA VAL A 8 0.54 8.48 0.57
C VAL A 8 0.20 8.94 -0.85
N ARG A 9 -0.15 10.22 -1.03
CA ARG A 9 -0.36 10.86 -2.35
C ARG A 9 0.84 10.69 -3.26
N ALA A 10 2.00 11.14 -2.80
CA ALA A 10 3.20 11.16 -3.60
C ALA A 10 3.62 9.75 -4.04
N LEU A 11 3.57 8.79 -3.11
CA LEU A 11 3.93 7.40 -3.37
C LEU A 11 2.90 6.68 -4.26
N LEU A 12 1.63 7.08 -4.21
CA LEU A 12 0.61 6.48 -5.05
C LEU A 12 0.60 7.07 -6.46
N LEU A 13 0.76 8.39 -6.63
CA LEU A 13 0.62 9.04 -7.94
C LEU A 13 1.91 8.95 -8.77
N SER A 14 3.05 9.31 -8.17
CA SER A 14 4.32 9.41 -8.88
C SER A 14 5.48 8.85 -8.03
N PRO A 15 5.48 7.55 -7.68
CA PRO A 15 6.50 6.95 -6.80
C PRO A 15 7.93 7.13 -7.33
N ARG A 16 8.10 7.24 -8.65
CA ARG A 16 9.40 7.45 -9.29
C ARG A 16 9.88 8.89 -9.22
N GLU A 17 8.98 9.85 -9.11
CA GLU A 17 9.27 11.29 -9.04
C GLU A 17 9.40 11.78 -7.60
N VAL A 18 9.08 10.92 -6.62
CA VAL A 18 9.31 11.23 -5.21
C VAL A 18 10.80 11.44 -5.00
N ASP A 19 11.16 12.69 -4.77
CA ASP A 19 12.51 13.07 -4.40
C ASP A 19 12.81 12.51 -3.00
N LEU A 20 13.59 11.42 -3.00
CA LEU A 20 13.99 10.70 -1.80
C LEU A 20 14.91 11.52 -0.89
N PHE A 21 15.60 12.54 -1.43
CA PHE A 21 16.40 13.48 -0.64
C PHE A 21 15.53 14.54 0.05
N ARG A 22 14.34 14.81 -0.49
CA ARG A 22 13.33 15.69 0.12
C ARG A 22 12.33 14.96 1.01
N LEU A 23 12.34 13.63 1.03
CA LEU A 23 11.62 12.83 2.02
C LEU A 23 12.17 13.12 3.43
N ARG A 24 11.53 14.06 4.12
CA ARG A 24 11.88 14.45 5.51
C ARG A 24 11.62 13.36 6.56
N HIS A 25 11.14 12.18 6.16
CA HIS A 25 10.80 11.09 7.07
C HIS A 25 11.91 10.01 7.07
N PRO A 26 12.77 9.95 8.11
CA PRO A 26 13.96 9.09 8.11
C PRO A 26 13.64 7.60 7.92
N ARG A 27 12.53 7.13 8.52
CA ARG A 27 12.10 5.72 8.37
C ARG A 27 11.66 5.37 6.94
N LEU A 28 11.11 6.32 6.17
CA LEU A 28 10.75 6.07 4.77
C LEU A 28 12.01 6.00 3.90
N VAL A 29 13.00 6.85 4.17
CA VAL A 29 14.29 6.82 3.47
C VAL A 29 15.02 5.50 3.73
N ALA A 30 15.09 5.06 4.99
CA ALA A 30 15.70 3.78 5.34
C ALA A 30 15.01 2.60 4.64
N LEU A 31 13.66 2.61 4.65
CA LEU A 31 12.86 1.57 4.01
C LEU A 31 13.04 1.56 2.49
N GLN A 32 13.14 2.72 1.84
CA GLN A 32 13.39 2.78 0.40
C GLN A 32 14.74 2.17 0.04
N ARG A 33 15.79 2.45 0.82
CA ARG A 33 17.13 1.87 0.58
C ARG A 33 17.13 0.35 0.72
N GLU A 34 16.44 -0.16 1.73
CA GLU A 34 16.25 -1.60 1.93
C GLU A 34 15.53 -2.24 0.74
N LEU A 35 14.43 -1.63 0.28
CA LEU A 35 13.67 -2.13 -0.86
C LEU A 35 14.45 -2.07 -2.16
N ALA A 36 15.21 -1.00 -2.40
CA ALA A 36 16.08 -0.89 -3.56
C ALA A 36 17.14 -1.99 -3.60
N GLY A 37 17.73 -2.34 -2.45
CA GLY A 37 18.69 -3.44 -2.34
C GLY A 37 18.09 -4.82 -2.58
N ARG A 38 16.81 -5.04 -2.25
CA ARG A 38 16.14 -6.35 -2.40
C ARG A 38 15.45 -6.55 -3.75
N HIS A 39 14.80 -5.52 -4.26
CA HIS A 39 13.91 -5.62 -5.42
C HIS A 39 14.41 -4.83 -6.63
N GLY A 40 15.55 -4.13 -6.50
CA GLY A 40 15.99 -3.13 -7.45
C GLY A 40 15.29 -1.79 -7.23
N GLU A 41 15.90 -0.72 -7.74
CA GLU A 41 15.46 0.65 -7.44
C GLU A 41 14.04 0.95 -7.95
N ALA A 42 13.72 0.55 -9.18
CA ALA A 42 12.41 0.80 -9.77
C ALA A 42 11.29 0.11 -8.97
N ALA A 43 11.35 -1.21 -8.80
CA ALA A 43 10.33 -1.96 -8.07
C ALA A 43 10.29 -1.58 -6.58
N GLY A 44 11.43 -1.29 -5.96
CA GLY A 44 11.50 -0.85 -4.58
C GLY A 44 10.77 0.48 -4.33
N ARG A 45 10.83 1.43 -5.29
CA ARG A 45 10.04 2.67 -5.22
C ARG A 45 8.54 2.41 -5.32
N GLU A 46 8.14 1.52 -6.23
CA GLU A 46 6.72 1.18 -6.41
C GLU A 46 6.14 0.51 -5.16
N LEU A 47 6.91 -0.34 -4.46
CA LEU A 47 6.48 -1.05 -3.24
C LEU A 47 6.52 -0.22 -1.96
N LEU A 48 7.10 0.99 -1.99
CA LEU A 48 7.41 1.76 -0.79
C LEU A 48 6.16 2.05 0.06
N LEU A 49 5.03 2.34 -0.57
CA LEU A 49 3.76 2.57 0.13
C LEU A 49 3.31 1.34 0.95
N VAL A 50 3.30 0.16 0.32
CA VAL A 50 2.87 -1.10 0.93
C VAL A 50 3.73 -1.41 2.14
N TYR A 51 5.06 -1.34 1.97
CA TYR A 51 6.00 -1.65 3.05
C TYR A 51 5.97 -0.60 4.16
N ALA A 52 5.78 0.68 3.83
CA ALA A 52 5.64 1.73 4.83
C ALA A 52 4.40 1.50 5.70
N TRP A 53 3.31 1.03 5.11
CA TRP A 53 2.10 0.66 5.85
C TRP A 53 2.32 -0.59 6.71
N LEU A 54 2.95 -1.64 6.17
CA LEU A 54 3.29 -2.85 6.91
C LEU A 54 4.13 -2.54 8.16
N ALA A 55 5.11 -1.63 8.03
CA ALA A 55 5.99 -1.17 9.10
C ALA A 55 5.32 -0.17 10.06
N GLY A 56 4.06 0.22 9.83
CA GLY A 56 3.34 1.22 10.61
C GLY A 56 3.94 2.63 10.53
N VAL A 57 4.67 2.93 9.44
CA VAL A 57 5.22 4.26 9.18
C VAL A 57 4.15 5.17 8.58
N LEU A 58 3.35 4.63 7.67
CA LEU A 58 2.21 5.32 7.07
C LEU A 58 0.90 4.61 7.40
N THR A 59 -0.20 5.35 7.36
CA THR A 59 -1.56 4.83 7.48
C THR A 59 -2.37 5.18 6.24
N ILE A 60 -3.26 4.27 5.85
CA ILE A 60 -4.27 4.51 4.82
C ILE A 60 -5.61 4.43 5.57
N PRO A 61 -6.27 5.57 5.80
CA PRO A 61 -7.58 5.56 6.45
C PRO A 61 -8.63 4.96 5.51
N PRO A 62 -9.65 4.26 6.05
CA PRO A 62 -10.80 3.82 5.27
C PRO A 62 -11.64 5.02 4.82
N GLU A 63 -12.50 4.80 3.83
CA GLU A 63 -13.41 5.81 3.25
C GLU A 63 -12.69 7.03 2.67
N ASN A 64 -11.42 6.86 2.31
CA ASN A 64 -10.58 7.93 1.82
C ASN A 64 -10.69 8.08 0.30
N GLY A 65 -11.94 8.22 -0.18
CA GLY A 65 -12.37 8.22 -1.58
C GLY A 65 -11.99 9.45 -2.39
N TRP A 66 -11.19 10.38 -1.84
CA TRP A 66 -10.71 11.57 -2.60
C TRP A 66 -9.85 11.20 -3.81
N LEU A 67 -9.37 9.95 -3.88
CA LEU A 67 -8.63 9.40 -5.03
C LEU A 67 -9.50 8.63 -6.04
N ASP A 68 -10.76 8.34 -5.74
CA ASP A 68 -11.63 7.54 -6.62
C ASP A 68 -11.67 8.06 -8.07
N PRO A 69 -11.75 9.38 -8.34
CA PRO A 69 -11.76 9.89 -9.71
C PRO A 69 -10.46 9.62 -10.49
N HIS A 70 -9.33 9.49 -9.79
CA HIS A 70 -8.02 9.27 -10.38
C HIS A 70 -7.64 7.79 -10.43
N LEU A 71 -8.18 6.99 -9.51
CA LEU A 71 -7.88 5.57 -9.37
C LEU A 71 -8.36 4.75 -10.55
N SER A 72 -9.54 5.02 -11.13
CA SER A 72 -10.00 4.26 -12.30
C SER A 72 -9.04 4.38 -13.49
N ARG A 73 -8.47 5.57 -13.73
CA ARG A 73 -7.44 5.76 -14.77
C ARG A 73 -6.11 5.11 -14.43
N LEU A 74 -5.65 5.26 -13.18
CA LEU A 74 -4.38 4.69 -12.73
C LEU A 74 -4.44 3.16 -12.70
N HIS A 75 -5.57 2.59 -12.29
CA HIS A 75 -5.85 1.17 -12.27
C HIS A 75 -5.81 0.59 -13.69
N LEU A 76 -6.51 1.22 -14.64
CA LEU A 76 -6.49 0.80 -16.05
C LEU A 76 -5.10 0.92 -16.70
N ALA A 77 -4.37 2.00 -16.40
CA ALA A 77 -3.04 2.23 -16.96
C ALA A 77 -1.96 1.28 -16.41
N ALA A 78 -2.19 0.66 -15.26
CA ALA A 78 -1.23 -0.21 -14.58
C ALA A 78 -1.53 -1.71 -14.76
N ALA A 79 -2.30 -2.11 -15.76
CA ALA A 79 -2.59 -3.52 -16.01
C ALA A 79 -1.29 -4.35 -16.06
N ALA A 80 -1.18 -5.35 -15.19
CA ALA A 80 -0.02 -6.20 -15.09
C ALA A 80 -0.43 -7.67 -15.05
N ARG A 81 0.42 -8.53 -15.57
CA ARG A 81 0.30 -9.99 -15.47
C ARG A 81 1.40 -10.53 -14.56
N PRO A 82 1.29 -11.76 -14.06
CA PRO A 82 2.38 -12.39 -13.29
C PRO A 82 3.72 -12.44 -14.05
N SER A 83 3.69 -12.44 -15.38
CA SER A 83 4.89 -12.38 -16.24
C SER A 83 5.40 -10.97 -16.54
N SER A 84 4.70 -9.91 -16.10
CA SER A 84 5.13 -8.53 -16.31
C SER A 84 6.45 -8.23 -15.58
N PRO A 85 7.19 -7.17 -16.01
CA PRO A 85 8.35 -6.67 -15.30
C PRO A 85 8.08 -6.43 -13.80
N PRO A 86 9.08 -6.64 -12.91
CA PRO A 86 8.90 -6.53 -11.46
C PRO A 86 8.28 -5.19 -11.02
N GLU A 87 8.70 -4.08 -11.62
CA GLU A 87 8.18 -2.75 -11.31
C GLU A 87 6.72 -2.56 -11.73
N GLN A 88 6.27 -3.20 -12.82
CA GLN A 88 4.87 -3.15 -13.22
C GLN A 88 3.99 -3.97 -12.27
N ARG A 89 4.45 -5.16 -11.87
CA ARG A 89 3.74 -5.98 -10.87
C ARG A 89 3.67 -5.25 -9.52
N ALA A 90 4.78 -4.68 -9.07
CA ALA A 90 4.84 -3.88 -7.85
C ALA A 90 3.89 -2.68 -7.88
N ARG A 91 3.84 -1.98 -9.03
CA ARG A 91 2.91 -0.86 -9.24
C ARG A 91 1.47 -1.32 -9.12
N ARG A 92 1.11 -2.40 -9.82
CA ARG A 92 -0.24 -2.95 -9.81
C ARG A 92 -0.66 -3.43 -8.42
N PHE A 93 0.21 -4.18 -7.75
CA PHE A 93 -0.01 -4.62 -6.38
C PHE A 93 -0.29 -3.43 -5.46
N THR A 94 0.51 -2.37 -5.54
CA THR A 94 0.37 -1.18 -4.68
C THR A 94 -0.94 -0.44 -4.90
N LEU A 95 -1.43 -0.37 -6.15
CA LEU A 95 -2.72 0.25 -6.48
C LEU A 95 -3.89 -0.58 -5.94
N LEU A 96 -3.88 -1.89 -6.16
CA LEU A 96 -4.90 -2.81 -5.62
C LEU A 96 -4.91 -2.78 -4.09
N PHE A 97 -3.72 -2.76 -3.48
CA PHE A 97 -3.58 -2.63 -2.03
C PHE A 97 -4.18 -1.31 -1.51
N TYR A 98 -3.90 -0.19 -2.17
CA TYR A 98 -4.49 1.09 -1.78
C TYR A 98 -6.03 1.05 -1.86
N LEU A 99 -6.59 0.47 -2.94
CA LEU A 99 -8.03 0.29 -3.11
C LEU A 99 -8.62 -0.55 -1.97
N ASP A 100 -8.08 -1.74 -1.70
CA ASP A 100 -8.52 -2.59 -0.58
C ASP A 100 -8.48 -1.85 0.76
N ARG A 101 -7.46 -1.04 1.00
CA ARG A 101 -7.30 -0.33 2.28
C ARG A 101 -8.15 0.93 2.43
N SER A 102 -8.57 1.54 1.32
CA SER A 102 -9.33 2.79 1.31
C SER A 102 -10.85 2.58 1.25
N ARG A 103 -11.31 1.36 0.97
CA ARG A 103 -12.73 0.99 1.05
C ARG A 103 -13.26 1.07 2.50
N ALA A 104 -14.58 1.18 2.61
CA ALA A 104 -15.26 1.17 3.91
C ALA A 104 -14.98 -0.15 4.66
N PRO A 105 -14.94 -0.14 6.01
CA PRO A 105 -14.76 -1.36 6.79
C PRO A 105 -15.77 -2.44 6.39
N GLY A 106 -15.32 -3.68 6.22
CA GLY A 106 -16.16 -4.80 5.80
C GLY A 106 -16.42 -4.88 4.28
N HIS A 107 -16.03 -3.88 3.49
CA HIS A 107 -16.08 -3.96 2.03
C HIS A 107 -14.74 -4.44 1.48
N CYS A 108 -14.76 -5.57 0.79
CA CYS A 108 -13.59 -6.15 0.14
C CYS A 108 -13.99 -6.60 -1.27
N ASP A 109 -13.09 -6.40 -2.23
CA ASP A 109 -13.25 -6.90 -3.58
C ASP A 109 -12.39 -8.16 -3.73
N GLU A 110 -13.05 -9.32 -3.86
CA GLU A 110 -12.37 -10.61 -3.91
C GLU A 110 -11.47 -10.72 -5.15
N ALA A 111 -11.91 -10.17 -6.29
CA ALA A 111 -11.13 -10.19 -7.53
C ALA A 111 -9.84 -9.38 -7.40
N GLU A 112 -9.89 -8.20 -6.76
CA GLU A 112 -8.68 -7.39 -6.48
C GLU A 112 -7.70 -8.14 -5.57
N ARG A 113 -8.20 -8.92 -4.60
CA ARG A 113 -7.37 -9.72 -3.67
C ARG A 113 -6.76 -10.93 -4.35
N GLU A 114 -7.51 -11.65 -5.16
CA GLU A 114 -7.01 -12.74 -5.98
C GLU A 114 -5.91 -12.26 -6.92
N GLU A 115 -6.09 -11.07 -7.52
CA GLU A 115 -5.07 -10.47 -8.37
C GLU A 115 -3.81 -10.09 -7.58
N MET A 116 -3.95 -9.46 -6.40
CA MET A 116 -2.79 -9.20 -5.52
C MET A 116 -2.04 -10.49 -5.17
N GLN A 117 -2.77 -11.55 -4.82
CA GLN A 117 -2.19 -12.85 -4.51
C GLN A 117 -1.45 -13.44 -5.70
N ALA A 118 -1.99 -13.33 -6.92
CA ALA A 118 -1.35 -13.82 -8.14
C ALA A 118 -0.08 -13.02 -8.51
N LEU A 119 -0.05 -11.72 -8.20
CA LEU A 119 1.09 -10.85 -8.48
C LEU A 119 2.26 -11.06 -7.54
N ASP A 120 1.99 -11.19 -6.24
CA ASP A 120 3.00 -11.45 -5.20
C ASP A 120 2.37 -12.20 -4.00
N PRO A 121 2.40 -13.55 -4.01
CA PRO A 121 1.77 -14.36 -2.97
C PRO A 121 2.35 -14.12 -1.58
N GLU A 122 3.67 -13.91 -1.49
CA GLU A 122 4.36 -13.73 -0.21
C GLU A 122 4.03 -12.38 0.41
N LEU A 123 4.06 -11.31 -0.40
CA LEU A 123 3.68 -9.98 0.06
C LEU A 123 2.20 -9.92 0.43
N PHE A 124 1.32 -10.55 -0.36
CA PHE A 124 -0.10 -10.64 -0.05
C PHE A 124 -0.34 -11.32 1.31
N ALA A 125 0.30 -12.47 1.56
CA ALA A 125 0.21 -13.18 2.84
C ALA A 125 0.69 -12.32 4.02
N ARG A 126 1.69 -11.46 3.83
CA ARG A 126 2.15 -10.50 4.86
C ARG A 126 1.12 -9.40 5.11
N VAL A 127 0.50 -8.86 4.07
CA VAL A 127 -0.57 -7.87 4.17
C VAL A 127 -1.78 -8.43 4.92
N VAL A 128 -2.27 -9.61 4.54
CA VAL A 128 -3.42 -10.26 5.18
C VAL A 128 -3.17 -10.50 6.67
N ARG A 129 -2.00 -11.05 7.03
CA ARG A 129 -1.61 -11.24 8.44
C ARG A 129 -1.63 -9.93 9.23
N ARG A 130 -1.15 -8.84 8.63
CA ARG A 130 -1.12 -7.52 9.28
C ARG A 130 -2.53 -6.94 9.45
N ILE A 131 -3.42 -7.12 8.47
CA ILE A 131 -4.82 -6.70 8.55
C ILE A 131 -5.51 -7.44 9.70
N GLN A 132 -5.44 -8.78 9.71
CA GLN A 132 -6.02 -9.62 10.76
C GLN A 132 -5.52 -9.23 12.15
N ALA A 133 -4.20 -9.04 12.30
CA ALA A 133 -3.63 -8.62 13.58
C ALA A 133 -4.18 -7.26 14.06
N ARG A 134 -4.44 -6.30 13.17
CA ARG A 134 -5.01 -5.00 13.54
C ARG A 134 -6.48 -5.10 13.91
N GLU A 135 -7.25 -5.95 13.23
CA GLU A 135 -8.66 -6.19 13.51
C GLU A 135 -8.86 -6.90 14.86
N THR A 136 -8.04 -7.91 15.17
CA THR A 136 -8.09 -8.60 16.47
C THR A 136 -7.74 -7.67 17.63
N HIS A 137 -6.74 -6.80 17.47
CA HIS A 137 -6.36 -5.83 18.51
C HIS A 137 -7.36 -4.67 18.64
N GLY A 138 -7.96 -4.21 17.53
CA GLY A 138 -9.02 -3.20 17.54
C GLY A 138 -10.30 -3.70 18.22
N ALA A 139 -10.71 -4.95 17.93
CA ALA A 139 -11.87 -5.58 18.56
C ALA A 139 -11.68 -5.82 20.08
N ALA A 140 -10.44 -6.06 20.53
CA ALA A 140 -10.12 -6.20 21.94
C ALA A 140 -10.23 -4.88 22.73
N GLN A 141 -9.90 -3.75 22.12
CA GLN A 141 -9.97 -2.43 22.78
C GLN A 141 -11.41 -1.89 22.89
N THR A 142 -12.28 -2.17 21.92
CA THR A 142 -13.69 -1.74 21.96
C THR A 142 -14.50 -2.46 23.05
N ARG A 143 -14.10 -3.67 23.46
CA ARG A 143 -14.79 -4.42 24.53
C ARG A 143 -14.47 -3.94 25.95
N VAL A 144 -13.39 -3.18 26.15
CA VAL A 144 -12.98 -2.70 27.48
C VAL A 144 -13.58 -1.32 27.80
N ALA A 145 -14.01 -0.56 26.78
CA ALA A 145 -14.65 0.76 26.95
C ALA A 145 -16.17 0.70 27.22
N GLY A 146 -16.71 -0.50 27.46
CA GLY A 146 -18.15 -0.74 27.64
C GLY A 146 -18.52 -1.40 28.98
N TRP A 147 -17.80 -1.06 30.05
CA TRP A 147 -18.11 -1.47 31.43
C TRP A 147 -18.09 -0.26 32.36
#